data_AF-A0A369UK42-F1
#
_entry.id   AF-A0A369UK42-F1
#
_cell.length_a   1.000
_cell.length_b   1.000
_cell.length_c   1.000
_cell.angle_alpha   90.00
_cell.angle_beta   90.00
_cell.angle_gamma   90.00
#
_symmetry.space_group_name_H-M   'P 1'
#
loop_
_entity.id
_entity.type
_entity.pdbx_description
1 polymer ?
#
loop_
_entity_poly.entity_id
_entity_poly.type
_entity_poly.pdbx_seq_one_letter_code
_entity_poly.pdbx_strand_id
1 'polypeptide(L)'
;MHLELPKVRLQSLKEFSTHYLMIVLSILTALGLEAWIERVHHEHAAVDAMVKIEAEIHENLIQIKHQRDHDFARMHALEKIRDGLVVDLKAHASTAVINRHIHEADPYGLYLDWRWPVMRREAWDVSVANQSASWIDADRLRRYSSIYAAQNASAAITIQEASNVLSGQRMADILVDMKMDDYQPRELLHVVNQMAGAASEVAHGLDSLVTRMDSALSNVPESSTRMPASS
;
A
#
# COMPACT_ATOMS: atom_id res chain seq x y z
N MET A 1 -25.46 50.92 27.71
CA MET A 1 -24.04 50.86 28.10
C MET A 1 -23.38 52.16 27.67
N HIS A 2 -22.91 52.97 28.61
CA HIS A 2 -22.18 54.21 28.32
C HIS A 2 -20.81 53.87 27.74
N LEU A 3 -20.59 54.19 26.47
CA LEU A 3 -19.29 54.13 25.80
C LEU A 3 -18.57 55.45 26.07
N GLU A 4 -17.74 55.48 27.11
CA GLU A 4 -16.77 56.56 27.30
C GLU A 4 -15.63 56.38 26.29
N LEU A 5 -15.74 57.07 25.15
CA LEU A 5 -14.64 57.25 24.21
C LEU A 5 -13.62 58.22 24.82
N PRO A 6 -12.33 57.84 24.99
CA PRO A 6 -11.32 58.76 25.46
C PRO A 6 -11.12 59.85 24.41
N LYS A 7 -11.50 61.09 24.75
CA LYS A 7 -11.19 62.29 23.96
C LYS A 7 -9.72 62.65 24.11
N VAL A 8 -8.84 61.93 23.41
CA VAL A 8 -7.44 62.36 23.25
C VAL A 8 -7.40 63.38 22.12
N ARG A 9 -7.13 64.65 22.44
CA ARG A 9 -6.88 65.70 21.43
C ARG A 9 -5.48 65.46 20.85
N LEU A 10 -5.39 65.06 19.58
CA LEU A 10 -4.13 64.95 18.84
C LEU A 10 -3.51 66.35 18.69
N GLN A 11 -2.48 66.67 19.46
CA GLN A 11 -1.86 68.01 19.45
C GLN A 11 -0.67 68.13 18.49
N SER A 12 -0.22 67.04 17.84
CA SER A 12 0.91 67.10 16.90
C SER A 12 1.00 65.87 15.98
N LEU A 13 1.46 66.05 14.74
CA LEU A 13 1.74 64.97 13.78
C LEU A 13 2.74 63.94 14.33
N LYS A 14 3.66 64.36 15.19
CA LYS A 14 4.64 63.46 15.86
C LYS A 14 3.96 62.52 16.85
N GLU A 15 2.90 62.98 17.50
CA GLU A 15 2.11 62.21 18.47
C GLU A 15 1.24 61.18 17.74
N PHE A 16 0.63 61.58 16.63
CA PHE A 16 -0.08 60.68 15.72
C PHE A 16 0.83 59.58 15.17
N SER A 17 2.02 59.93 14.67
CA SER A 17 2.99 58.95 14.15
C SER A 17 3.45 57.97 15.22
N THR A 18 3.67 58.43 16.46
CA THR A 18 4.06 57.56 17.58
C THR A 18 2.95 56.56 17.93
N HIS A 19 1.70 57.01 18.01
CA HIS A 19 0.56 56.12 18.29
C HIS A 19 0.27 55.16 17.14
N TYR A 20 0.35 55.64 15.90
CA TYR A 20 0.21 54.77 14.73
C TYR A 20 1.30 53.70 14.68
N LEU A 21 2.56 54.08 14.91
CA LEU A 21 3.69 53.15 14.97
C LEU A 21 3.50 52.11 16.09
N MET A 22 3.00 52.53 17.27
CA MET A 22 2.71 51.63 18.39
C MET A 22 1.65 50.59 18.02
N ILE A 23 0.57 50.99 17.36
CA ILE A 23 -0.50 50.09 16.89
C ILE A 23 0.04 49.13 15.83
N VAL A 24 0.77 49.64 14.83
CA VAL A 24 1.35 48.84 13.74
C VAL A 24 2.35 47.81 14.27
N LEU A 25 3.25 48.22 15.16
CA LEU A 25 4.20 47.32 15.83
C LEU A 25 3.47 46.26 16.65
N SER A 26 2.42 46.63 17.38
CA SER A 26 1.61 45.67 18.15
C SER A 26 0.96 44.62 17.24
N ILE A 27 0.36 45.03 16.13
CA ILE A 27 -0.32 44.12 15.20
C ILE A 27 0.69 43.24 14.45
N LEU A 28 1.80 43.81 13.94
CA LEU A 28 2.85 43.05 13.27
C LEU A 28 3.52 42.03 14.19
N THR A 29 3.70 42.37 15.47
CA THR A 29 4.29 41.46 16.45
C THR A 29 3.33 40.30 16.75
N ALA A 30 2.03 40.57 16.90
CA ALA A 30 1.02 39.53 17.09
C ALA A 30 0.94 38.57 15.88
N LEU A 31 0.84 39.13 14.67
CA LEU A 31 0.78 38.34 13.43
C LEU A 31 2.08 37.58 13.17
N GLY A 32 3.24 38.20 13.46
CA GLY A 32 4.55 37.56 13.28
C GLY A 32 4.77 36.40 14.24
N LEU A 33 4.32 36.53 15.49
CA LEU A 33 4.42 35.46 16.48
C LEU A 33 3.47 34.30 16.16
N GLU A 34 2.23 34.60 15.77
CA GLU A 34 1.25 33.60 15.33
C GLU A 34 1.76 32.82 14.12
N ALA A 35 2.22 33.51 13.08
CA ALA A 35 2.78 32.88 11.89
C ALA A 35 4.04 32.04 12.19
N TRP A 36 4.85 32.46 13.17
CA TRP A 36 6.03 31.68 13.57
C TRP A 36 5.65 30.41 14.33
N ILE A 37 4.78 30.51 15.35
CA ILE A 37 4.31 29.35 16.12
C ILE A 37 3.61 28.36 15.19
N GLU A 38 2.75 28.87 14.30
CA GLU A 38 2.04 28.07 13.33
C GLU A 38 3.01 27.34 12.39
N ARG A 39 4.05 28.02 11.91
CA ARG A 39 5.07 27.40 11.05
C ARG A 39 5.84 26.28 11.75
N VAL A 40 6.26 26.48 12.99
CA VAL A 40 6.97 25.45 13.77
C VAL A 40 6.05 24.25 14.06
N HIS A 41 4.78 24.52 14.37
CA HIS A 41 3.81 23.47 14.61
C HIS A 41 3.55 22.63 13.36
N HIS A 42 3.38 23.28 12.21
CA HIS A 42 3.19 22.60 10.93
C HIS A 42 4.41 21.80 10.48
N GLU A 43 5.62 22.31 10.72
CA GLU A 43 6.86 21.59 10.42
C GLU A 43 6.98 20.31 11.25
N HIS A 44 6.68 20.39 12.56
CA HIS A 44 6.69 19.21 13.43
C HIS A 44 5.61 18.20 13.02
N ALA A 45 4.40 18.68 12.72
CA ALA A 45 3.30 17.84 12.25
C ALA A 45 3.63 17.14 10.92
N ALA A 46 4.32 17.82 10.00
CA ALA A 46 4.79 17.25 8.75
C ALA A 46 5.84 16.15 8.97
N VAL A 47 6.81 16.38 9.86
CA VAL A 47 7.84 15.38 10.21
C VAL A 47 7.20 14.15 10.86
N ASP A 48 6.30 14.33 11.82
CA ASP A 48 5.61 13.23 12.47
C ASP A 48 4.75 12.42 11.49
N ALA A 49 4.04 13.11 10.59
CA ALA A 49 3.26 12.49 9.52
C ALA A 49 4.17 11.66 8.59
N MET A 50 5.29 12.24 8.16
CA MET A 50 6.27 11.58 7.32
C MET A 50 6.79 10.28 7.94
N VAL A 51 7.24 10.33 9.22
CA VAL A 51 7.77 9.15 9.91
C VAL A 51 6.73 8.03 9.96
N LYS A 52 5.46 8.36 10.25
CA LYS A 52 4.38 7.39 10.29
C LYS A 52 4.05 6.80 8.93
N ILE A 53 3.98 7.65 7.90
CA ILE A 53 3.71 7.21 6.51
C ILE A 53 4.84 6.30 6.02
N GLU A 54 6.10 6.68 6.24
CA GLU A 54 7.25 5.86 5.81
C GLU A 54 7.30 4.52 6.53
N ALA A 55 7.03 4.50 7.84
CA ALA A 55 6.93 3.27 8.61
C ALA A 55 5.81 2.35 8.08
N GLU A 56 4.63 2.91 7.81
CA GLU A 56 3.49 2.15 7.26
C GLU A 56 3.81 1.59 5.87
N ILE A 57 4.42 2.39 4.99
CA ILE A 57 4.84 1.94 3.66
C ILE A 57 5.86 0.79 3.76
N HIS A 58 6.84 0.90 4.66
CA HIS A 58 7.83 -0.15 4.89
C HIS A 58 7.21 -1.44 5.41
N GLU A 59 6.30 -1.34 6.38
CA GLU A 59 5.58 -2.49 6.93
C GLU A 59 4.75 -3.18 5.85
N ASN A 60 3.98 -2.41 5.07
CA ASN A 60 3.21 -2.92 3.95
C ASN A 60 4.11 -3.63 2.93
N LEU A 61 5.26 -3.05 2.59
CA LEU A 61 6.21 -3.66 1.66
C LEU A 61 6.73 -5.01 2.16
N ILE A 62 7.08 -5.11 3.45
CA ILE A 62 7.54 -6.38 4.05
C ILE A 62 6.43 -7.42 3.97
N GLN A 63 5.18 -7.05 4.30
CA GLN A 63 4.04 -7.96 4.23
C GLN A 63 3.77 -8.43 2.80
N ILE A 64 3.80 -7.52 1.81
CA ILE A 64 3.61 -7.84 0.40
C ILE A 64 4.72 -8.79 -0.07
N LYS A 65 5.99 -8.54 0.27
CA LYS A 65 7.11 -9.43 -0.07
C LYS A 65 6.92 -10.83 0.50
N HIS A 66 6.53 -10.93 1.77
CA HIS A 66 6.29 -12.22 2.42
C HIS A 66 5.18 -13.03 1.72
N GLN A 67 4.08 -12.37 1.36
CA GLN A 67 2.96 -13.03 0.67
C GLN A 67 3.27 -13.36 -0.79
N ARG A 68 4.00 -12.48 -1.49
CA ARG A 68 4.51 -12.76 -2.84
C ARG A 68 5.35 -14.04 -2.86
N ASP A 69 6.26 -14.19 -1.89
CA ASP A 69 7.14 -15.37 -1.83
C ASP A 69 6.33 -16.65 -1.52
N HIS A 70 5.31 -16.54 -0.66
CA HIS A 70 4.36 -17.61 -0.40
C HIS A 70 3.58 -18.01 -1.67
N ASP A 71 3.05 -17.03 -2.41
CA ASP A 71 2.24 -17.25 -3.60
C ASP A 71 3.08 -17.81 -4.77
N PHE A 72 4.34 -17.39 -4.92
CA PHE A 72 5.28 -18.02 -5.86
C PHE A 72 5.57 -19.48 -5.50
N ALA A 73 5.77 -19.79 -4.20
CA ALA A 73 5.96 -21.17 -3.77
C ALA A 73 4.72 -22.02 -4.07
N ARG A 74 3.52 -21.46 -3.88
CA ARG A 74 2.26 -22.15 -4.19
C ARG A 74 2.07 -22.34 -5.70
N MET A 75 2.37 -21.32 -6.49
CA MET A 75 2.36 -21.39 -7.96
C MET A 75 3.23 -22.55 -8.45
N HIS A 76 4.49 -22.62 -8.01
CA HIS A 76 5.40 -23.70 -8.42
C HIS A 76 4.95 -25.09 -7.96
N ALA A 77 4.33 -25.21 -6.80
CA ALA A 77 3.74 -26.47 -6.36
C ALA A 77 2.61 -26.94 -7.29
N LEU A 78 1.71 -26.02 -7.68
CA LEU A 78 0.62 -26.31 -8.61
C LEU A 78 1.14 -26.64 -10.02
N GLU A 79 2.18 -25.95 -10.50
CA GLU A 79 2.84 -26.27 -11.77
C GLU A 79 3.46 -27.67 -11.76
N LYS A 80 4.10 -28.07 -10.66
CA LYS A 80 4.66 -29.42 -10.50
C LYS A 80 3.57 -30.49 -10.57
N ILE A 81 2.42 -30.26 -9.94
CA ILE A 81 1.26 -31.16 -10.00
C ILE A 81 0.72 -31.23 -11.44
N ARG A 82 0.55 -30.07 -12.10
CA ARG A 82 0.11 -29.99 -13.50
C ARG A 82 1.03 -30.82 -14.40
N ASP A 83 2.33 -30.62 -14.30
CA ASP A 83 3.30 -31.27 -15.17
C ASP A 83 3.36 -32.78 -14.91
N GLY A 84 3.25 -33.21 -13.65
CA GLY A 84 3.10 -34.62 -13.27
C GLY A 84 1.84 -35.25 -13.87
N LEU A 85 0.69 -34.57 -13.75
CA LEU A 85 -0.57 -35.03 -14.34
C LEU A 85 -0.49 -35.18 -15.86
N VAL A 86 0.17 -34.25 -16.54
CA VAL A 86 0.39 -34.33 -18.01
C VAL A 86 1.23 -35.57 -18.36
N VAL A 87 2.27 -35.88 -17.59
CA VAL A 87 3.11 -37.06 -17.80
C VAL A 87 2.30 -38.34 -17.57
N ASP A 88 1.56 -38.43 -16.46
CA ASP A 88 0.78 -39.62 -16.11
C ASP A 88 -0.37 -39.88 -17.11
N LEU A 89 -1.04 -38.82 -17.57
CA LEU A 89 -2.07 -38.91 -18.60
C LEU A 89 -1.49 -39.37 -19.94
N LYS A 90 -0.30 -38.92 -20.33
CA LYS A 90 0.40 -39.40 -21.54
C LYS A 90 0.79 -40.87 -21.40
N ALA A 91 1.21 -41.28 -20.21
CA ALA A 91 1.56 -42.66 -19.90
C ALA A 91 0.34 -43.60 -19.75
N HIS A 92 -0.89 -43.06 -19.85
CA HIS A 92 -2.14 -43.81 -19.59
C HIS A 92 -2.12 -44.49 -18.22
N ALA A 93 -1.53 -43.83 -17.22
CA ALA A 93 -1.47 -44.33 -15.86
C ALA A 93 -2.88 -44.49 -15.27
N SER A 94 -3.05 -45.46 -14.37
CA SER A 94 -4.32 -45.62 -13.65
C SER A 94 -4.52 -44.49 -12.65
N THR A 95 -5.79 -44.19 -12.32
CA THR A 95 -6.15 -43.18 -11.31
C THR A 95 -5.46 -43.41 -9.97
N ALA A 96 -5.22 -44.66 -9.59
CA ALA A 96 -4.49 -45.01 -8.36
C ALA A 96 -3.01 -44.59 -8.36
N VAL A 97 -2.35 -44.60 -9.53
CA VAL A 97 -0.96 -44.11 -9.69
C VAL A 97 -0.95 -42.58 -9.65
N ILE A 98 -1.89 -41.95 -10.35
CA ILE A 98 -2.07 -40.50 -10.37
C ILE A 98 -2.31 -39.95 -8.96
N ASN A 99 -3.23 -40.56 -8.19
CA ASN A 99 -3.50 -40.20 -6.80
C ASN A 99 -2.25 -40.26 -5.92
N ARG A 100 -1.44 -41.30 -6.09
CA ARG A 100 -0.19 -41.45 -5.33
C ARG A 100 0.78 -40.32 -5.65
N HIS A 101 1.01 -40.05 -6.94
CA HIS A 101 1.89 -38.96 -7.36
C HIS A 101 1.38 -37.58 -6.89
N ILE A 102 0.07 -37.33 -6.91
CA ILE A 102 -0.51 -36.08 -6.39
C ILE A 102 -0.26 -35.98 -4.88
N HIS A 103 -0.50 -37.05 -4.11
CA HIS A 103 -0.30 -37.04 -2.66
C HIS A 103 1.17 -36.90 -2.27
N GLU A 104 2.08 -37.48 -3.06
CA GLU A 104 3.53 -37.29 -2.91
C GLU A 104 3.97 -35.87 -3.29
N ALA A 105 3.30 -35.24 -4.26
CA ALA A 105 3.58 -33.87 -4.68
C ALA A 105 3.03 -32.82 -3.71
N ASP A 106 1.87 -33.06 -3.09
CA ASP A 106 1.27 -32.20 -2.07
C ASP A 106 0.55 -33.02 -0.98
N PRO A 107 1.25 -33.35 0.13
CA PRO A 107 0.68 -34.14 1.23
C PRO A 107 -0.52 -33.48 1.91
N TYR A 108 -0.64 -32.16 1.79
CA TYR A 108 -1.71 -31.37 2.39
C TYR A 108 -2.94 -31.24 1.48
N GLY A 109 -2.86 -31.80 0.26
CA GLY A 109 -3.95 -31.83 -0.71
C GLY A 109 -4.02 -30.61 -1.62
N LEU A 110 -4.87 -30.69 -2.64
CA LEU A 110 -5.07 -29.60 -3.58
C LEU A 110 -5.92 -28.49 -2.92
N TYR A 111 -5.30 -27.42 -2.45
CA TYR A 111 -6.01 -26.22 -1.99
C TYR A 111 -5.48 -24.94 -2.62
N LEU A 112 -6.31 -23.91 -2.68
CA LEU A 112 -5.88 -22.56 -3.01
C LEU A 112 -5.71 -21.78 -1.70
N ASP A 113 -4.47 -21.63 -1.22
CA ASP A 113 -4.15 -20.69 -0.14
C ASP A 113 -3.50 -19.48 -0.78
N TRP A 114 -4.35 -18.60 -1.29
CA TRP A 114 -3.95 -17.28 -1.71
C TRP A 114 -4.00 -16.35 -0.52
N ARG A 115 -2.98 -15.50 -0.37
CA ARG A 115 -2.97 -14.49 0.70
C ARG A 115 -2.81 -13.10 0.11
N TRP A 116 -3.91 -12.34 0.08
CA TRP A 116 -3.84 -10.93 -0.28
C TRP A 116 -3.39 -10.09 0.92
N PRO A 117 -2.52 -9.08 0.74
CA PRO A 117 -2.07 -8.26 1.85
C PRO A 117 -3.15 -7.29 2.26
N VAL A 118 -3.31 -7.13 3.57
CA VAL A 118 -4.03 -5.98 4.10
C VAL A 118 -3.09 -4.80 4.02
N MET A 119 -3.23 -4.00 2.95
CA MET A 119 -2.45 -2.78 2.77
C MET A 119 -3.01 -1.68 3.66
N ARG A 120 -2.25 -1.35 4.71
CA ARG A 120 -2.62 -0.27 5.65
C ARG A 120 -2.54 1.09 4.96
N ARG A 121 -3.40 2.01 5.38
CA ARG A 121 -3.48 3.41 4.88
C ARG A 121 -3.84 4.42 5.96
N GLU A 122 -3.77 4.00 7.21
CA GLU A 122 -4.22 4.77 8.37
C GLU A 122 -3.36 6.01 8.55
N ALA A 123 -2.03 5.86 8.41
CA ALA A 123 -1.10 6.96 8.51
C ALA A 123 -1.37 8.02 7.43
N TRP A 124 -1.60 7.58 6.18
CA TRP A 124 -1.95 8.47 5.08
C TRP A 124 -3.28 9.19 5.30
N ASP A 125 -4.34 8.44 5.63
CA ASP A 125 -5.67 9.00 5.79
C ASP A 125 -5.73 10.00 6.95
N VAL A 126 -5.06 9.70 8.07
CA VAL A 126 -4.93 10.63 9.22
C VAL A 126 -4.15 11.88 8.82
N SER A 127 -3.05 11.73 8.08
CA SER A 127 -2.23 12.86 7.64
C SER A 127 -2.93 13.78 6.64
N VAL A 128 -3.80 13.23 5.79
CA VAL A 128 -4.66 14.03 4.90
C VAL A 128 -5.75 14.71 5.72
N ALA A 129 -6.41 14.00 6.64
CA ALA A 129 -7.52 14.53 7.44
C ALA A 129 -7.09 15.67 8.38
N ASN A 130 -5.92 15.56 9.02
CA ASN A 130 -5.38 16.60 9.90
C ASN A 130 -4.57 17.68 9.16
N GLN A 131 -4.55 17.66 7.82
CA GLN A 131 -3.82 18.58 6.94
C GLN A 131 -2.28 18.58 7.09
N SER A 132 -1.70 17.69 7.90
CA SER A 132 -0.23 17.56 8.01
C SER A 132 0.42 17.20 6.67
N ALA A 133 -0.29 16.46 5.81
CA ALA A 133 0.17 16.14 4.46
C ALA A 133 0.40 17.38 3.58
N SER A 134 -0.31 18.49 3.82
CA SER A 134 -0.16 19.73 3.04
C SER A 134 1.15 20.47 3.32
N TRP A 135 1.79 20.15 4.45
CA TRP A 135 3.06 20.74 4.90
C TRP A 135 4.27 19.87 4.57
N ILE A 136 4.04 18.68 4.01
CA ILE A 136 5.11 17.81 3.49
C ILE A 136 5.62 18.39 2.17
N ASP A 137 6.93 18.27 1.94
CA ASP A 137 7.55 18.63 0.66
C ASP A 137 6.83 17.98 -0.54
N ALA A 138 6.65 18.76 -1.62
CA ALA A 138 5.84 18.36 -2.76
C ALA A 138 6.34 17.08 -3.45
N ASP A 139 7.66 16.88 -3.52
CA ASP A 139 8.24 15.69 -4.15
C ASP A 139 8.01 14.44 -3.30
N ARG A 140 8.12 14.58 -1.96
CA ARG A 140 7.80 13.51 -1.01
C ARG A 140 6.31 13.18 -1.00
N LEU A 141 5.45 14.19 -0.97
CA LEU A 141 3.99 14.00 -1.01
C LEU A 141 3.56 13.29 -2.30
N ARG A 142 4.08 13.72 -3.45
CA ARG A 142 3.81 13.06 -4.75
C ARG A 142 4.24 11.59 -4.70
N ARG A 143 5.40 11.28 -4.14
CA ARG A 143 5.88 9.91 -3.99
C ARG A 143 4.97 9.05 -3.11
N TYR A 144 4.64 9.48 -1.91
CA TYR A 144 3.73 8.73 -1.05
C TYR A 144 2.38 8.52 -1.71
N SER A 145 1.81 9.57 -2.34
CA SER A 145 0.55 9.46 -3.07
C SER A 145 0.62 8.42 -4.19
N SER A 146 1.75 8.33 -4.92
CA SER A 146 1.93 7.35 -5.99
C SER A 146 1.99 5.91 -5.47
N ILE A 147 2.56 5.71 -4.28
CA ILE A 147 2.63 4.39 -3.62
C ILE A 147 1.23 3.94 -3.21
N TYR A 148 0.47 4.78 -2.51
CA TYR A 148 -0.90 4.45 -2.11
C TYR A 148 -1.85 4.29 -3.30
N ALA A 149 -1.65 5.05 -4.37
CA ALA A 149 -2.40 4.88 -5.61
C ALA A 149 -2.09 3.53 -6.28
N ALA A 150 -0.82 3.13 -6.34
CA ALA A 150 -0.40 1.84 -6.89
C ALA A 150 -0.99 0.66 -6.09
N GLN A 151 -1.00 0.75 -4.76
CA GLN A 151 -1.64 -0.23 -3.88
C GLN A 151 -3.14 -0.37 -4.18
N ASN A 152 -3.85 0.75 -4.28
CA ASN A 152 -5.28 0.77 -4.54
C ASN A 152 -5.63 0.20 -5.93
N ALA A 153 -4.86 0.56 -6.96
CA ALA A 153 -5.03 0.04 -8.30
C ALA A 153 -4.78 -1.48 -8.36
N SER A 154 -3.73 -1.95 -7.68
CA SER A 154 -3.39 -3.38 -7.64
C SER A 154 -4.47 -4.19 -6.93
N ALA A 155 -5.01 -3.70 -5.81
CA ALA A 155 -6.12 -4.34 -5.11
C ALA A 155 -7.37 -4.49 -5.99
N ALA A 156 -7.70 -3.45 -6.78
CA ALA A 156 -8.85 -3.49 -7.68
C ALA A 156 -8.68 -4.51 -8.82
N ILE A 157 -7.53 -4.51 -9.48
CA ILE A 157 -7.21 -5.44 -10.58
C ILE A 157 -7.29 -6.88 -10.09
N THR A 158 -6.65 -7.15 -8.96
CA THR A 158 -6.56 -8.50 -8.42
C THR A 158 -7.93 -9.07 -8.02
N ILE A 159 -8.81 -8.28 -7.39
CA ILE A 159 -10.16 -8.75 -7.04
C ILE A 159 -10.95 -9.11 -8.31
N GLN A 160 -10.82 -8.31 -9.36
CA GLN A 160 -11.50 -8.53 -10.62
C GLN A 160 -10.97 -9.78 -11.34
N GLU A 161 -9.66 -9.96 -11.40
CA GLU A 161 -9.02 -11.12 -12.04
C GLU A 161 -9.30 -12.42 -11.28
N ALA A 162 -9.20 -12.40 -9.95
CA ALA A 162 -9.52 -13.55 -9.11
C ALA A 162 -10.96 -14.05 -9.35
N SER A 163 -11.91 -13.13 -9.56
CA SER A 163 -13.31 -13.48 -9.86
C SER A 163 -13.50 -14.11 -11.25
N ASN A 164 -12.65 -13.76 -12.22
CA ASN A 164 -12.76 -14.23 -13.61
C ASN A 164 -12.09 -15.59 -13.83
N VAL A 165 -11.00 -15.86 -13.13
CA VAL A 165 -10.20 -17.09 -13.34
C VAL A 165 -10.72 -18.27 -12.51
N LEU A 166 -11.27 -18.02 -11.31
CA LEU A 166 -11.78 -19.08 -10.45
C LEU A 166 -13.22 -19.50 -10.81
N SER A 167 -13.36 -20.68 -11.40
CA SER A 167 -14.65 -21.40 -11.40
C SER A 167 -14.89 -22.07 -10.05
N GLY A 168 -15.35 -21.30 -9.06
CA GLY A 168 -15.56 -21.76 -7.67
C GLY A 168 -16.33 -23.08 -7.55
N GLN A 169 -17.39 -23.25 -8.33
CA GLN A 169 -18.19 -24.48 -8.35
C GLN A 169 -17.40 -25.69 -8.85
N ARG A 170 -16.73 -25.57 -10.01
CA ARG A 170 -15.97 -26.68 -10.60
C ARG A 170 -14.82 -27.16 -9.71
N MET A 171 -14.16 -26.25 -9.00
CA MET A 171 -13.14 -26.64 -8.02
C MET A 171 -13.76 -27.37 -6.84
N ALA A 172 -14.88 -26.87 -6.31
CA ALA A 172 -15.56 -27.52 -5.19
C ALA A 172 -16.01 -28.94 -5.57
N ASP A 173 -16.57 -29.12 -6.76
CA ASP A 173 -17.01 -30.42 -7.27
C ASP A 173 -15.81 -31.40 -7.37
N ILE A 174 -14.72 -31.00 -8.03
CA ILE A 174 -13.52 -31.85 -8.14
C ILE A 174 -12.88 -32.16 -6.79
N LEU A 175 -12.89 -31.22 -5.83
CA LEU A 175 -12.38 -31.49 -4.49
C LEU A 175 -13.24 -32.50 -3.73
N VAL A 176 -14.56 -32.51 -3.96
CA VAL A 176 -15.47 -33.52 -3.41
C VAL A 176 -15.23 -34.87 -4.11
N ASP A 177 -15.16 -34.88 -5.43
CA ASP A 177 -14.94 -36.10 -6.23
C ASP A 177 -13.59 -36.75 -5.91
N MET A 178 -12.55 -35.95 -5.67
CA MET A 178 -11.24 -36.43 -5.25
C MET A 178 -11.26 -37.06 -3.85
N LYS A 179 -12.14 -36.60 -2.96
CA LYS A 179 -12.37 -37.26 -1.65
C LYS A 179 -13.16 -38.57 -1.79
N MET A 180 -13.98 -38.69 -2.83
CA MET A 180 -14.75 -39.89 -3.12
C MET A 180 -14.03 -40.87 -4.06
N ASP A 181 -12.83 -40.54 -4.52
CA ASP A 181 -12.04 -41.28 -5.52
C ASP A 181 -12.78 -41.48 -6.87
N ASP A 182 -13.70 -40.56 -7.19
CA ASP A 182 -14.60 -40.63 -8.36
C ASP A 182 -14.42 -39.43 -9.30
N TYR A 183 -13.17 -39.03 -9.54
CA TYR A 183 -12.86 -37.87 -10.38
C TYR A 183 -12.28 -38.29 -11.73
N GLN A 184 -12.50 -37.46 -12.76
CA GLN A 184 -11.87 -37.62 -14.07
C GLN A 184 -10.48 -36.94 -14.07
N PRO A 185 -9.38 -37.67 -14.35
CA PRO A 185 -8.03 -37.08 -14.32
C PRO A 185 -7.83 -35.89 -15.28
N ARG A 186 -8.59 -35.84 -16.37
CA ARG A 186 -8.59 -34.71 -17.31
C ARG A 186 -9.21 -33.45 -16.70
N GLU A 187 -10.30 -33.62 -15.94
CA GLU A 187 -10.95 -32.50 -15.27
C GLU A 187 -10.09 -31.97 -14.13
N LEU A 188 -9.42 -32.87 -13.40
CA LEU A 188 -8.41 -32.48 -12.42
C LEU A 188 -7.28 -31.66 -13.06
N LEU A 189 -6.74 -32.09 -14.20
CA LEU A 189 -5.72 -31.32 -14.92
C LEU A 189 -6.23 -29.91 -15.29
N HIS A 190 -7.47 -29.79 -15.75
CA HIS A 190 -8.05 -28.49 -16.07
C HIS A 190 -8.15 -27.59 -14.84
N VAL A 191 -8.60 -28.12 -13.70
CA VAL A 191 -8.68 -27.38 -12.45
C VAL A 191 -7.30 -26.96 -11.96
N VAL A 192 -6.32 -27.87 -11.91
CA VAL A 192 -4.95 -27.56 -11.49
C VAL A 192 -4.33 -26.51 -12.40
N ASN A 193 -4.57 -26.58 -13.72
CA ASN A 193 -4.07 -25.59 -14.66
C ASN A 193 -4.72 -24.21 -14.46
N GLN A 194 -6.03 -24.15 -14.16
CA GLN A 194 -6.70 -22.90 -13.80
C GLN A 194 -6.16 -22.31 -12.49
N MET A 195 -5.94 -23.16 -11.48
CA MET A 195 -5.36 -22.74 -10.20
C MET A 195 -3.92 -22.23 -10.36
N ALA A 196 -3.09 -22.91 -11.15
CA ALA A 196 -1.71 -22.48 -11.44
C ALA A 196 -1.69 -21.13 -12.18
N GLY A 197 -2.60 -20.93 -13.15
CA GLY A 197 -2.77 -19.66 -13.85
C GLY A 197 -3.17 -18.52 -12.90
N ALA A 198 -4.19 -18.73 -12.06
CA ALA A 198 -4.63 -17.75 -11.08
C ALA A 198 -3.53 -17.39 -10.07
N ALA A 199 -2.80 -18.39 -9.56
CA ALA A 199 -1.69 -18.17 -8.64
C ALA A 199 -0.53 -17.40 -9.32
N SER A 200 -0.26 -17.70 -10.59
CA SER A 200 0.78 -17.01 -11.37
C SER A 200 0.44 -15.54 -11.60
N GLU A 201 -0.78 -15.23 -12.04
CA GLU A 201 -1.22 -13.85 -12.28
C GLU A 201 -1.00 -12.97 -11.05
N VAL A 202 -1.20 -13.54 -9.86
CA VAL A 202 -1.15 -12.76 -8.63
C VAL A 202 0.19 -12.73 -7.96
N ALA A 203 0.95 -13.82 -8.05
CA ALA A 203 2.37 -13.74 -7.70
C ALA A 203 3.05 -12.64 -8.54
N HIS A 204 2.73 -12.54 -9.84
CA HIS A 204 3.22 -11.47 -10.70
C HIS A 204 2.60 -10.09 -10.39
N GLY A 205 1.32 -10.03 -10.05
CA GLY A 205 0.66 -8.79 -9.60
C GLY A 205 1.36 -8.21 -8.36
N LEU A 206 1.59 -9.05 -7.34
CA LEU A 206 2.32 -8.68 -6.12
C LEU A 206 3.77 -8.30 -6.42
N ASP A 207 4.47 -9.02 -7.29
CA ASP A 207 5.85 -8.69 -7.67
C ASP A 207 5.94 -7.33 -8.40
N SER A 208 4.97 -7.03 -9.26
CA SER A 208 4.88 -5.73 -9.92
C SER A 208 4.65 -4.59 -8.91
N LEU A 209 3.83 -4.84 -7.88
CA LEU A 209 3.58 -3.89 -6.80
C LEU A 209 4.83 -3.67 -5.95
N VAL A 210 5.54 -4.74 -5.57
CA VAL A 210 6.83 -4.67 -4.85
C VAL A 210 7.82 -3.83 -5.64
N THR A 211 7.98 -4.11 -6.94
CA THR A 211 8.93 -3.39 -7.80
C THR A 211 8.61 -1.90 -7.86
N ARG A 212 7.33 -1.53 -8.00
CA ARG A 212 6.90 -0.12 -8.00
C ARG A 212 7.16 0.55 -6.66
N MET A 213 6.81 -0.11 -5.55
CA MET A 213 7.01 0.43 -4.20
C MET A 213 8.51 0.60 -3.87
N ASP A 214 9.33 -0.40 -4.16
CA ASP A 214 10.79 -0.33 -4.00
C ASP A 214 11.37 0.81 -4.84
N SER A 215 10.98 0.94 -6.11
CA SER A 215 11.46 2.03 -6.98
C SER A 215 11.08 3.42 -6.46
N ALA A 216 9.86 3.57 -5.90
CA ALA A 216 9.40 4.82 -5.33
C ALA A 216 10.17 5.16 -4.06
N LEU A 217 10.52 4.17 -3.23
CA LEU A 217 11.31 4.37 -2.01
C LEU A 217 12.79 4.65 -2.31
N SER A 218 13.41 3.93 -3.24
CA SER A 218 14.85 4.04 -3.54
C SER A 218 15.25 5.34 -4.25
N ASN A 219 14.33 6.03 -4.92
CA ASN A 219 14.61 7.28 -5.63
C ASN A 219 14.83 8.48 -4.69
N VAL A 220 15.46 8.34 -3.53
CA VAL A 220 15.73 9.45 -2.60
C VAL A 220 16.70 10.42 -3.27
N PRO A 221 16.32 11.68 -3.56
CA PRO A 221 17.29 12.67 -4.00
C PRO A 221 18.19 13.00 -2.80
N GLU A 222 19.50 12.80 -2.93
CA GLU A 222 20.53 13.18 -1.95
C GLU A 222 20.61 14.71 -1.66
N SER A 223 19.68 15.53 -2.17
CA SER A 223 19.80 17.00 -2.15
C SER A 223 19.43 17.68 -0.83
N SER A 224 18.97 16.96 0.20
CA SER A 224 18.58 17.58 1.48
C SER A 224 19.71 17.68 2.53
N THR A 225 20.94 17.24 2.22
CA THR A 225 22.08 17.26 3.18
C THR A 225 22.99 18.48 3.05
N ARG A 226 22.52 19.61 2.51
CA ARG A 226 23.23 20.90 2.61
C ARG A 226 22.42 21.91 3.40
N MET A 227 22.61 21.92 4.72
CA MET A 227 22.42 23.15 5.49
C MET A 227 23.35 24.23 4.90
N PRO A 228 22.86 25.46 4.65
CA PRO A 228 23.77 26.57 4.44
C PRO A 228 24.43 26.89 5.79
N ALA A 229 25.73 26.66 5.87
CA ALA A 229 26.55 27.25 6.91
C ALA A 229 26.45 28.78 6.75
N SER A 230 25.80 29.42 7.72
CA SER A 230 25.77 30.87 7.88
C SER A 230 27.21 31.40 7.92
N SER A 231 27.56 32.27 6.98
CA SER A 231 28.68 33.21 7.06
C SER A 231 28.15 34.59 7.42
#